data_AF-A0A957PB34-F1
#
_entry.id   AF-A0A957PB34-F1
#
_cell.length_a   1.000
_cell.length_b   1.000
_cell.length_c   1.000
_cell.angle_alpha   90.00
_cell.angle_beta   90.00
_cell.angle_gamma   90.00
#
_symmetry.space_group_name_H-M   'P 1'
#
loop_
_entity.id
_entity.type
_entity.pdbx_description
1 polymer ?
#
loop_
_entity_poly.entity_id
_entity_poly.type
_entity_poly.pdbx_seq_one_letter_code
_entity_poly.pdbx_strand_id
1 'polypeptide(L)'
;MYYPSLNIGIEEEYQLIDPQSRELLGYVTQSMSQEKMLVRERSPDFAFAQRFNQAILEAGTPVCADLREASEQLLRLRSRILELGQVNNFKVAAAGTHPFSRWGAQTEPLPRFRAMADDAQMIVRRMLAFGLHIHIGVEDRELAVDVMNTMRYTLPHILCLANSSPFWAGRNTGLKSYRSVLLDALPRTGIPGLYNSYQEYRSYVDTLVRTNSIPDASRIFYDILPHHRFPTLVIRICDMLPDYRETLAVTALIQAIVAWMVDL
;
A
#
# COMPACT_ATOMS: atom_id res chain seq x y z
N MET A 1 14.13 24.25 16.78
CA MET A 1 13.10 23.95 15.77
C MET A 1 13.62 22.75 15.01
N TYR A 2 13.03 21.58 15.21
CA TYR A 2 13.44 20.36 14.52
C TYR A 2 12.70 20.34 13.20
N TYR A 3 13.40 20.58 12.09
CA TYR A 3 12.81 20.47 10.77
C TYR A 3 12.77 18.99 10.38
N PRO A 4 11.62 18.49 9.93
CA PRO A 4 11.51 17.10 9.49
C PRO A 4 12.45 16.87 8.31
N SER A 5 12.98 15.65 8.18
CA SER A 5 13.91 15.34 7.09
C SER A 5 13.25 15.37 5.71
N LEU A 6 11.93 15.15 5.65
CA LEU A 6 11.15 15.04 4.41
C LEU A 6 11.69 14.00 3.42
N ASN A 7 12.48 13.03 3.91
CA ASN A 7 12.96 11.90 3.13
C ASN A 7 11.77 11.03 2.66
N ILE A 8 11.98 10.27 1.60
CA ILE A 8 10.92 9.58 0.87
C ILE A 8 11.15 8.07 0.98
N GLY A 9 10.09 7.33 1.25
CA GLY A 9 10.00 5.89 0.95
C GLY A 9 8.79 5.62 0.07
N ILE A 10 8.93 4.81 -0.98
CA ILE A 10 7.83 4.45 -1.89
C ILE A 10 7.64 2.94 -1.84
N GLU A 11 6.41 2.47 -1.62
CA GLU A 11 6.03 1.06 -1.72
C GLU A 11 5.03 0.87 -2.87
N GLU A 12 5.33 -0.06 -3.78
CA GLU A 12 4.48 -0.37 -4.94
C GLU A 12 4.01 -1.83 -4.89
N GLU A 13 2.72 -2.05 -5.14
CA GLU A 13 2.12 -3.38 -5.17
C GLU A 13 1.82 -3.81 -6.62
N TYR A 14 2.40 -4.92 -7.08
CA TYR A 14 2.27 -5.36 -8.47
C TYR A 14 1.44 -6.62 -8.65
N GLN A 15 0.81 -6.72 -9.80
CA GLN A 15 0.06 -7.88 -10.24
C GLN A 15 0.94 -8.76 -11.11
N LEU A 16 0.99 -10.06 -10.82
CA LEU A 16 1.66 -11.07 -11.64
C LEU A 16 0.64 -11.72 -12.56
N ILE A 17 0.88 -11.62 -13.86
CA ILE A 17 -0.10 -11.89 -14.92
C ILE A 17 0.38 -13.04 -15.78
N ASP A 18 -0.52 -13.98 -16.07
CA ASP A 18 -0.29 -15.03 -17.06
C ASP A 18 -0.22 -14.40 -18.47
N PRO A 19 0.88 -14.59 -19.24
CA PRO A 19 0.99 -14.03 -20.58
C PRO A 19 -0.09 -14.52 -21.57
N GLN A 20 -0.66 -15.70 -21.37
CA GLN A 20 -1.65 -16.31 -22.26
C GLN A 20 -3.08 -15.93 -21.84
N SER A 21 -3.48 -16.29 -20.62
CA SER A 21 -4.85 -16.06 -20.14
C SER A 21 -5.09 -14.60 -19.74
N ARG A 22 -4.02 -13.86 -19.44
CA ARG A 22 -4.05 -12.53 -18.81
C ARG A 22 -4.68 -12.52 -17.42
N GLU A 23 -4.89 -13.69 -16.83
CA GLU A 23 -5.38 -13.80 -15.46
C GLU A 23 -4.27 -13.48 -14.45
N LEU A 24 -4.70 -13.11 -13.24
CA LEU A 24 -3.84 -12.92 -12.10
C LEU A 24 -3.33 -14.29 -11.64
N LEU A 25 -2.02 -14.52 -11.81
CA LEU A 25 -1.30 -15.64 -11.23
C LEU A 25 -1.06 -15.43 -9.74
N GLY A 26 -0.78 -14.19 -9.40
CA GLY A 26 -0.47 -13.74 -8.06
C GLY A 26 -0.17 -12.27 -7.97
N TYR A 27 0.42 -11.83 -6.87
CA TYR A 27 0.79 -10.44 -6.70
C TYR A 27 2.01 -10.27 -5.83
N VAL A 28 2.52 -9.04 -5.83
CA VAL A 28 3.64 -8.54 -5.06
C VAL A 28 3.10 -7.50 -4.09
N THR A 29 3.23 -7.74 -2.79
CA THR A 29 2.89 -6.75 -1.76
C THR A 29 3.99 -6.73 -0.70
N GLN A 30 4.23 -5.54 -0.12
CA GLN A 30 5.10 -5.37 1.02
C GLN A 30 4.34 -5.65 2.32
N SER A 31 4.87 -6.55 3.15
CA SER A 31 4.35 -6.83 4.50
C SER A 31 5.27 -6.19 5.54
N MET A 32 4.80 -5.09 6.16
CA MET A 32 5.53 -4.27 7.15
C MET A 32 5.96 -4.98 8.44
N SER A 33 5.54 -6.23 8.65
CA SER A 33 5.97 -7.02 9.80
C SER A 33 7.35 -7.66 9.61
N GLN A 34 7.83 -7.88 8.37
CA GLN A 34 8.96 -8.81 8.15
C GLN A 34 9.93 -8.49 7.00
N GLU A 35 9.92 -7.31 6.36
CA GLU A 35 10.85 -7.03 5.22
C GLU A 35 10.78 -8.15 4.16
N LYS A 36 9.58 -8.71 3.94
CA LYS A 36 9.38 -9.82 3.03
C LYS A 36 8.13 -9.61 2.18
N MET A 37 8.39 -9.64 0.89
CA MET A 37 7.40 -9.67 -0.17
C MET A 37 6.61 -10.99 -0.12
N LEU A 38 5.33 -10.93 -0.49
CA LEU A 38 4.47 -12.10 -0.59
C LEU A 38 3.98 -12.28 -2.00
N VAL A 39 4.12 -13.52 -2.49
CA VAL A 39 3.44 -14.00 -3.68
C VAL A 39 2.24 -14.85 -3.25
N ARG A 40 1.03 -14.43 -3.59
CA ARG A 40 -0.19 -15.26 -3.46
C ARG A 40 -0.42 -16.00 -4.76
N GLU A 41 -0.65 -17.30 -4.72
CA GLU A 41 -0.91 -18.11 -5.91
C GLU A 41 -2.41 -18.25 -6.20
N ARG A 42 -2.77 -18.37 -7.47
CA ARG A 42 -4.08 -18.89 -7.93
C ARG A 42 -3.99 -20.32 -8.48
N SER A 43 -2.78 -20.83 -8.80
CA SER A 43 -2.57 -22.16 -9.38
C SER A 43 -1.93 -23.14 -8.39
N PRO A 44 -2.37 -24.42 -8.33
CA PRO A 44 -1.83 -25.45 -7.44
C PRO A 44 -0.42 -25.95 -7.78
N ASP A 45 0.26 -25.38 -8.78
CA ASP A 45 1.66 -25.68 -9.07
C ASP A 45 2.58 -25.05 -8.01
N PHE A 46 2.75 -25.81 -6.93
CA PHE A 46 3.61 -25.62 -5.74
C PHE A 46 5.06 -25.15 -6.01
N ALA A 47 5.49 -25.09 -7.27
CA ALA A 47 6.84 -24.74 -7.71
C ALA A 47 7.01 -23.26 -8.06
N PHE A 48 5.95 -22.46 -8.22
CA PHE A 48 6.07 -21.04 -8.57
C PHE A 48 6.46 -20.20 -7.34
N ALA A 49 5.74 -20.29 -6.22
CA ALA A 49 6.05 -19.56 -4.98
C ALA A 49 7.39 -19.94 -4.35
N GLN A 50 7.82 -21.20 -4.44
CA GLN A 50 9.15 -21.61 -3.94
C GLN A 50 10.30 -21.00 -4.74
N ARG A 51 10.17 -20.88 -6.08
CA ARG A 51 11.14 -20.18 -6.93
C ARG A 51 11.11 -18.66 -6.71
N PHE A 52 9.96 -18.10 -6.35
CA PHE A 52 9.75 -16.66 -6.19
C PHE A 52 10.13 -16.08 -4.82
N ASN A 53 9.92 -16.83 -3.73
CA ASN A 53 10.21 -16.40 -2.36
C ASN A 53 11.68 -16.01 -2.13
N GLN A 54 12.60 -16.42 -3.02
CA GLN A 54 14.02 -16.07 -2.95
C GLN A 54 14.39 -14.81 -3.76
N ALA A 55 13.52 -14.34 -4.66
CA ALA A 55 13.93 -13.39 -5.72
C ALA A 55 13.59 -11.92 -5.45
N ILE A 56 12.63 -11.63 -4.57
CA ILE A 56 12.18 -10.25 -4.29
C ILE A 56 12.18 -10.05 -2.78
N LEU A 57 13.23 -9.39 -2.29
CA LEU A 57 13.31 -8.99 -0.88
C LEU A 57 12.60 -7.66 -0.60
N GLU A 58 12.41 -6.79 -1.60
CA GLU A 58 11.96 -5.41 -1.38
C GLU A 58 10.94 -5.00 -2.46
N ALA A 59 9.70 -4.73 -2.06
CA ALA A 59 8.66 -4.11 -2.90
C ALA A 59 8.48 -2.64 -2.49
N GLY A 60 9.61 -1.97 -2.26
CA GLY A 60 9.68 -0.57 -1.93
C GLY A 60 11.10 -0.04 -2.08
N THR A 61 11.25 1.27 -2.17
CA THR A 61 12.56 1.92 -2.20
C THR A 61 13.21 1.89 -0.82
N PRO A 62 14.55 1.98 -0.73
CA PRO A 62 15.18 2.44 0.51
C PRO A 62 14.68 3.86 0.86
N VAL A 63 15.09 4.35 2.02
CA VAL A 63 14.89 5.77 2.37
C VAL A 63 15.72 6.62 1.42
N CYS A 64 15.04 7.41 0.59
CA CYS A 64 15.63 8.30 -0.38
C CYS A 64 15.65 9.74 0.14
N ALA A 65 16.76 10.45 -0.04
CA ALA A 65 16.89 11.84 0.39
C ALA A 65 15.97 12.78 -0.40
N ASP A 66 15.75 12.49 -1.69
CA ASP A 66 14.94 13.32 -2.58
C ASP A 66 14.28 12.50 -3.71
N LEU A 67 13.53 13.18 -4.57
CA LEU A 67 12.85 12.59 -5.71
C LEU A 67 13.79 12.02 -6.78
N ARG A 68 15.01 12.56 -6.91
CA ARG A 68 15.98 12.05 -7.89
C ARG A 68 16.43 10.66 -7.45
N GLU A 69 16.82 10.52 -6.19
CA GLU A 69 17.18 9.22 -5.62
C GLU A 69 15.99 8.25 -5.67
N ALA A 70 14.79 8.72 -5.28
CA ALA A 70 13.57 7.89 -5.36
C ALA A 70 13.30 7.40 -6.79
N SER A 71 13.49 8.24 -7.80
CA SER A 71 13.35 7.87 -9.22
C SER A 71 14.34 6.78 -9.62
N GLU A 72 15.60 6.89 -9.22
CA GLU A 72 16.62 5.88 -9.53
C GLU A 72 16.29 4.54 -8.88
N GLN A 73 15.90 4.55 -7.60
CA GLN A 73 15.54 3.32 -6.88
C GLN A 73 14.27 2.67 -7.45
N LEU A 74 13.26 3.47 -7.80
CA LEU A 74 12.01 2.98 -8.37
C LEU A 74 12.24 2.33 -9.74
N LEU A 75 13.09 2.93 -10.59
CA LEU A 75 13.47 2.34 -11.88
C LEU A 75 14.21 1.01 -11.69
N ARG A 76 15.14 0.93 -10.74
CA ARG A 76 15.86 -0.32 -10.41
C ARG A 76 14.88 -1.41 -9.95
N LEU A 77 13.96 -1.06 -9.05
CA LEU A 77 12.96 -1.97 -8.52
C LEU A 77 12.03 -2.51 -9.63
N ARG A 78 11.44 -1.60 -10.43
CA ARG A 78 10.59 -1.99 -11.58
C ARG A 78 11.34 -2.83 -12.60
N SER A 79 12.60 -2.49 -12.90
CA SER A 79 13.44 -3.25 -13.85
C SER A 79 13.67 -4.67 -13.36
N ARG A 80 14.02 -4.84 -12.08
CA ARG A 80 14.24 -6.15 -11.47
C ARG A 80 12.99 -7.02 -11.50
N ILE A 81 11.81 -6.47 -11.22
CA ILE A 81 10.55 -7.23 -11.26
C ILE A 81 10.21 -7.64 -12.69
N LEU A 82 10.47 -6.78 -13.68
CA LEU A 82 10.28 -7.11 -15.10
C LEU A 82 11.25 -8.21 -15.57
N GLU A 83 12.52 -8.15 -15.17
CA GLU A 83 13.52 -9.20 -15.45
C GLU A 83 13.10 -10.55 -14.85
N LEU A 84 12.61 -10.56 -13.61
CA LEU A 84 12.05 -11.76 -12.99
C LEU A 84 10.84 -12.30 -13.77
N GLY A 85 10.01 -11.40 -14.32
CA GLY A 85 8.92 -11.72 -15.24
C GLY A 85 9.39 -12.48 -16.47
N GLN A 86 10.46 -12.01 -17.09
CA GLN A 86 11.04 -12.63 -18.27
C GLN A 86 11.60 -14.02 -17.96
N VAL A 87 12.34 -14.17 -16.86
CA VAL A 87 12.97 -15.45 -16.48
C VAL A 87 11.94 -16.51 -16.08
N ASN A 88 10.83 -16.11 -15.44
CA ASN A 88 9.83 -17.03 -14.89
C ASN A 88 8.51 -17.07 -15.69
N ASN A 89 8.49 -16.50 -16.90
CA ASN A 89 7.36 -16.52 -17.83
C ASN A 89 6.04 -15.94 -17.26
N PHE A 90 6.11 -14.76 -16.63
CA PHE A 90 4.94 -13.97 -16.26
C PHE A 90 5.07 -12.52 -16.74
N LYS A 91 3.95 -11.80 -16.81
CA LYS A 91 3.90 -10.35 -17.07
C LYS A 91 3.57 -9.61 -15.78
N VAL A 92 3.91 -8.32 -15.73
CA VAL A 92 3.68 -7.46 -14.57
C VAL A 92 2.66 -6.41 -14.96
N ALA A 93 1.69 -6.14 -14.08
CA ALA A 93 0.78 -5.01 -14.20
C ALA A 93 0.76 -4.19 -12.91
N ALA A 94 0.61 -2.88 -13.05
CA ALA A 94 0.46 -1.94 -11.95
C ALA A 94 -0.87 -1.20 -12.14
N ALA A 95 -1.84 -1.46 -11.26
CA ALA A 95 -3.17 -0.86 -11.26
C ALA A 95 -3.87 -1.19 -9.94
N GLY A 96 -4.82 -0.35 -9.49
CA GLY A 96 -5.46 -0.49 -8.19
C GLY A 96 -6.28 -1.76 -7.99
N THR A 97 -6.76 -2.36 -9.09
CA THR A 97 -7.45 -3.64 -9.12
C THR A 97 -7.07 -4.42 -10.37
N HIS A 98 -7.28 -5.74 -10.35
CA HIS A 98 -7.25 -6.53 -11.57
C HIS A 98 -8.61 -6.42 -12.30
N PRO A 99 -8.65 -6.19 -13.62
CA PRO A 99 -9.90 -5.89 -14.33
C PRO A 99 -10.94 -7.03 -14.34
N PHE A 100 -10.51 -8.29 -14.51
CA PHE A 100 -11.45 -9.41 -14.65
C PHE A 100 -11.20 -10.65 -13.79
N SER A 101 -9.96 -10.91 -13.36
CA SER A 101 -9.67 -11.97 -12.39
C SER A 101 -10.55 -11.85 -11.15
N ARG A 102 -11.13 -12.97 -10.75
CA ARG A 102 -11.98 -13.06 -9.57
C ARG A 102 -11.18 -13.69 -8.42
N TRP A 103 -11.54 -13.33 -7.19
CA TRP A 103 -11.08 -14.10 -6.04
C TRP A 103 -11.70 -15.51 -6.13
N GLY A 104 -10.86 -16.54 -6.16
CA GLY A 104 -11.31 -17.94 -6.23
C GLY A 104 -11.83 -18.44 -4.89
N ALA A 105 -12.67 -19.48 -4.92
CA ALA A 105 -13.23 -20.11 -3.72
C ALA A 105 -12.20 -20.87 -2.86
N GLN A 106 -10.95 -21.05 -3.32
CA GLN A 106 -9.98 -22.00 -2.74
C GLN A 106 -8.60 -21.43 -2.41
N THR A 107 -8.39 -20.12 -2.35
CA THR A 107 -7.09 -19.59 -1.89
C THR A 107 -7.09 -19.43 -0.38
N GLU A 108 -6.52 -20.41 0.32
CA GLU A 108 -6.29 -20.32 1.76
C GLU A 108 -5.46 -19.06 2.10
N PRO A 109 -5.85 -18.30 3.14
CA PRO A 109 -5.05 -17.17 3.59
C PRO A 109 -3.67 -17.64 4.05
N LEU A 110 -2.64 -16.84 3.73
CA LEU A 110 -1.30 -17.04 4.31
C LEU A 110 -1.40 -17.09 5.84
N PRO A 111 -0.57 -17.88 6.54
CA PRO A 111 -0.69 -18.09 7.99
C PRO A 111 -0.86 -16.79 8.81
N ARG A 112 -0.15 -15.71 8.44
CA ARG A 112 -0.24 -14.41 9.13
C ARG A 112 -1.49 -13.57 8.83
N PHE A 113 -2.21 -13.89 7.77
CA PHE A 113 -3.48 -13.29 7.41
C PHE A 113 -4.67 -14.18 7.77
N ARG A 114 -4.46 -15.39 8.31
CA ARG A 114 -5.53 -16.27 8.76
C ARG A 114 -6.41 -15.60 9.81
N ALA A 115 -5.81 -15.03 10.86
CA ALA A 115 -6.57 -14.28 11.87
C ALA A 115 -7.45 -13.18 11.23
N MET A 116 -6.89 -12.39 10.31
CA MET A 116 -7.64 -11.33 9.63
C MET A 116 -8.75 -11.89 8.70
N ALA A 117 -8.49 -13.03 8.04
CA ALA A 117 -9.48 -13.71 7.20
C ALA A 117 -10.56 -14.42 8.03
N ASP A 118 -10.24 -14.85 9.25
CA ASP A 118 -11.18 -15.42 10.20
C ASP A 118 -12.06 -14.32 10.81
N ASP A 119 -11.49 -13.14 11.09
CA ASP A 119 -12.23 -12.01 11.63
C ASP A 119 -13.14 -11.35 10.59
N ALA A 120 -12.62 -11.06 9.39
CA ALA A 120 -13.30 -10.27 8.37
C ALA A 120 -13.91 -11.11 7.23
N GLN A 121 -13.68 -12.42 7.23
CA GLN A 121 -14.32 -13.40 6.35
C GLN A 121 -14.32 -12.96 4.88
N MET A 122 -15.51 -12.82 4.29
CA MET A 122 -15.69 -12.51 2.87
C MET A 122 -14.98 -11.20 2.45
N ILE A 123 -14.86 -10.23 3.36
CA ILE A 123 -14.27 -8.91 3.07
C ILE A 123 -12.80 -9.05 2.69
N VAL A 124 -12.03 -9.85 3.43
CA VAL A 124 -10.60 -10.08 3.15
C VAL A 124 -10.42 -11.08 2.02
N ARG A 125 -11.28 -12.10 1.92
CA ARG A 125 -11.18 -13.13 0.88
C ARG A 125 -11.32 -12.54 -0.54
N ARG A 126 -12.14 -11.49 -0.70
CA ARG A 126 -12.32 -10.77 -1.96
C ARG A 126 -11.27 -9.70 -2.25
N MET A 127 -10.30 -9.49 -1.37
CA MET A 127 -9.35 -8.37 -1.45
C MET A 127 -8.27 -8.64 -2.51
N LEU A 128 -8.49 -8.12 -3.71
CA LEU A 128 -7.50 -8.02 -4.80
C LEU A 128 -7.32 -6.54 -5.13
N ALA A 129 -6.79 -5.80 -4.16
CA ALA A 129 -6.53 -4.37 -4.23
C ALA A 129 -5.03 -4.13 -4.12
N PHE A 130 -4.52 -3.17 -4.90
CA PHE A 130 -3.10 -2.86 -5.00
C PHE A 130 -2.89 -1.36 -4.81
N GLY A 131 -2.11 -0.98 -3.80
CA GLY A 131 -1.86 0.41 -3.43
C GLY A 131 -0.48 0.90 -3.84
N LEU A 132 -0.38 2.23 -3.85
CA LEU A 132 0.87 2.96 -3.76
C LEU A 132 0.93 3.55 -2.34
N HIS A 133 1.96 3.22 -1.56
CA HIS A 133 2.19 3.83 -0.26
C HIS A 133 3.41 4.73 -0.30
N ILE A 134 3.27 5.95 0.23
CA ILE A 134 4.32 6.95 0.23
C ILE A 134 4.60 7.34 1.68
N HIS A 135 5.85 7.16 2.10
CA HIS A 135 6.37 7.57 3.38
C HIS A 135 7.09 8.90 3.24
N ILE A 136 6.77 9.86 4.11
CA ILE A 136 7.50 11.11 4.26
C ILE A 136 8.11 11.17 5.66
N GLY A 137 9.41 11.47 5.74
CA GLY A 137 10.12 11.69 7.00
C GLY A 137 9.49 12.84 7.80
N VAL A 138 8.89 12.50 8.94
CA VAL A 138 8.35 13.44 9.94
C VAL A 138 8.61 12.80 11.30
N GLU A 139 9.77 13.14 11.89
CA GLU A 139 10.30 12.42 13.04
C GLU A 139 9.61 12.81 14.35
N ASP A 140 9.18 14.07 14.48
CA ASP A 140 8.35 14.51 15.60
C ASP A 140 6.94 13.92 15.46
N ARG A 141 6.54 13.13 16.45
CA ARG A 141 5.26 12.42 16.44
C ARG A 141 4.07 13.33 16.67
N GLU A 142 4.23 14.42 17.42
CA GLU A 142 3.16 15.41 17.59
C GLU A 142 2.93 16.13 16.25
N LEU A 143 4.01 16.58 15.61
CA LEU A 143 3.95 17.18 14.27
C LEU A 143 3.34 16.21 13.25
N ALA A 144 3.69 14.92 13.30
CA ALA A 144 3.11 13.92 12.39
C ALA A 144 1.58 13.81 12.54
N VAL A 145 1.04 13.98 13.76
CA VAL A 145 -0.42 14.00 13.99
C VAL A 145 -1.03 15.31 13.49
N ASP A 146 -0.38 16.45 13.67
CA ASP A 146 -0.86 17.74 13.16
C ASP A 146 -0.92 17.75 11.62
N VAL A 147 0.13 17.26 10.96
CA VAL A 147 0.14 17.08 9.50
C VAL A 147 -0.92 16.06 9.08
N MET A 148 -1.06 14.93 9.79
CA MET A 148 -2.09 13.93 9.52
C MET A 148 -3.49 14.56 9.55
N ASN A 149 -3.81 15.34 10.59
CA ASN A 149 -5.10 16.02 10.74
C ASN A 149 -5.38 16.99 9.58
N THR A 150 -4.37 17.75 9.17
CA THR A 150 -4.49 18.76 8.11
C THR A 150 -4.62 18.12 6.73
N MET A 151 -3.84 17.08 6.45
CA MET A 151 -3.88 16.35 5.18
C MET A 151 -5.21 15.64 4.90
N ARG A 152 -6.07 15.43 5.91
CA ARG A 152 -7.43 14.91 5.72
C ARG A 152 -8.19 15.64 4.60
N TYR A 153 -7.96 16.95 4.46
CA TYR A 153 -8.56 17.77 3.39
C TYR A 153 -7.95 17.51 2.00
N THR A 154 -6.64 17.28 1.92
CA THR A 154 -5.94 17.12 0.63
C THR A 154 -6.04 15.70 0.08
N LEU A 155 -6.26 14.69 0.93
CA LEU A 155 -6.35 13.29 0.55
C LEU A 155 -7.30 12.99 -0.63
N PRO A 156 -8.57 13.46 -0.66
CA PRO A 156 -9.45 13.22 -1.80
C PRO A 156 -8.92 13.78 -3.13
N HIS A 157 -8.19 14.90 -3.07
CA HIS A 157 -7.57 15.52 -4.24
C HIS A 157 -6.40 14.67 -4.76
N ILE A 158 -5.60 14.10 -3.84
CA ILE A 158 -4.55 13.14 -4.17
C ILE A 158 -5.16 11.90 -4.86
N LEU A 159 -6.25 11.33 -4.33
CA LEU A 159 -6.94 10.19 -4.95
C LEU A 159 -7.48 10.50 -6.35
N CYS A 160 -7.94 11.73 -6.59
CA CYS A 160 -8.38 12.16 -7.92
C CYS A 160 -7.25 12.11 -8.97
N LEU A 161 -6.00 12.31 -8.55
CA LEU A 161 -4.82 12.20 -9.40
C LEU A 161 -4.25 10.77 -9.44
N ALA A 162 -4.46 10.01 -8.36
CA ALA A 162 -3.85 8.71 -8.13
C ALA A 162 -4.85 7.54 -8.13
N ASN A 163 -5.81 7.53 -9.07
CA ASN A 163 -6.75 6.42 -9.27
C ASN A 163 -6.42 5.62 -10.52
N SER A 164 -6.67 4.30 -10.48
CA SER A 164 -6.36 3.40 -11.59
C SER A 164 -7.20 2.10 -11.57
N SER A 165 -8.31 2.08 -10.83
CA SER A 165 -9.13 0.88 -10.63
C SER A 165 -10.59 1.02 -11.09
N PRO A 166 -10.88 1.33 -12.37
CA PRO A 166 -12.25 1.45 -12.85
C PRO A 166 -12.98 0.11 -13.07
N PHE A 167 -12.24 -1.00 -13.14
CA PHE A 167 -12.78 -2.33 -13.44
C PHE A 167 -12.68 -3.29 -12.25
N TRP A 168 -13.67 -4.18 -12.14
CA TRP A 168 -13.69 -5.25 -11.14
C TRP A 168 -14.46 -6.47 -11.63
N ALA A 169 -13.87 -7.66 -11.49
CA ALA A 169 -14.52 -8.94 -11.81
C ALA A 169 -15.17 -9.02 -13.21
N GLY A 170 -14.62 -8.27 -14.18
CA GLY A 170 -15.01 -8.24 -15.58
C GLY A 170 -16.04 -7.15 -15.90
N ARG A 171 -16.28 -6.22 -14.96
CA ARG A 171 -17.26 -5.14 -15.11
C ARG A 171 -16.60 -3.78 -15.01
N ASN A 172 -17.05 -2.84 -15.84
CA ASN A 172 -16.84 -1.42 -15.58
C ASN A 172 -17.71 -1.03 -14.38
N THR A 173 -17.07 -0.59 -13.31
CA THR A 173 -17.74 -0.29 -12.04
C THR A 173 -18.48 1.05 -12.06
N GLY A 174 -18.18 1.91 -13.05
CA GLY A 174 -18.63 3.32 -13.06
C GLY A 174 -17.81 4.23 -12.15
N LEU A 175 -16.91 3.68 -11.33
CA LEU A 175 -16.01 4.41 -10.45
C LEU A 175 -14.63 4.56 -11.07
N LYS A 176 -13.84 5.51 -10.54
CA LYS A 176 -12.45 5.73 -10.94
C LYS A 176 -11.45 4.97 -10.07
N SER A 177 -11.71 4.94 -8.75
CA SER A 177 -11.02 4.06 -7.81
C SER A 177 -12.02 3.10 -7.15
N TYR A 178 -12.18 1.89 -7.68
CA TYR A 178 -12.93 0.84 -7.00
C TYR A 178 -12.15 0.23 -5.82
N ARG A 179 -10.81 0.34 -5.83
CA ARG A 179 -9.97 -0.03 -4.69
C ARG A 179 -10.41 0.67 -3.40
N SER A 180 -10.71 1.96 -3.46
CA SER A 180 -11.21 2.72 -2.29
C SER A 180 -12.46 2.07 -1.67
N VAL A 181 -13.42 1.64 -2.51
CA VAL A 181 -14.65 0.95 -2.08
C VAL A 181 -14.37 -0.44 -1.51
N LEU A 182 -13.39 -1.17 -2.05
CA LEU A 182 -12.99 -2.46 -1.51
C LEU A 182 -12.39 -2.33 -0.11
N LEU A 183 -11.56 -1.30 0.09
CA LEU A 183 -10.88 -1.02 1.36
C LEU A 183 -11.84 -0.47 2.41
N ASP A 184 -12.80 0.38 2.03
CA ASP A 184 -13.80 0.94 2.94
C ASP A 184 -14.64 -0.13 3.67
N ALA A 185 -14.74 -1.33 3.10
CA ALA A 185 -15.39 -2.46 3.76
C ALA A 185 -14.59 -3.04 4.94
N LEU A 186 -13.30 -2.71 5.09
CA LEU A 186 -12.49 -3.13 6.23
C LEU A 186 -12.66 -2.17 7.40
N PRO A 187 -12.75 -2.66 8.65
CA PRO A 187 -12.82 -1.78 9.79
C PRO A 187 -11.50 -1.02 9.99
N ARG A 188 -11.59 0.22 10.47
CA ARG A 188 -10.44 1.13 10.72
C ARG A 188 -9.67 1.49 9.45
N THR A 189 -10.42 1.72 8.38
CA THR A 189 -9.92 2.13 7.06
C THR A 189 -10.48 3.51 6.70
N GLY A 190 -9.85 4.18 5.74
CA GLY A 190 -10.29 5.48 5.24
C GLY A 190 -9.59 6.64 5.93
N ILE A 191 -10.13 7.85 5.73
CA ILE A 191 -9.58 9.08 6.29
C ILE A 191 -9.66 9.03 7.83
N PRO A 192 -8.55 9.24 8.56
CA PRO A 192 -8.55 9.16 10.02
C PRO A 192 -9.48 10.19 10.66
N GLY A 193 -9.88 9.91 11.91
CA GLY A 193 -10.49 10.91 12.79
C GLY A 193 -9.51 12.04 13.15
N LEU A 194 -10.02 13.06 13.85
CA LEU A 194 -9.18 14.10 14.43
C LEU A 194 -8.60 13.63 15.76
N TYR A 195 -7.32 13.91 15.99
CA TYR A 195 -6.63 13.65 17.25
C TYR A 195 -5.92 14.92 17.71
N ASN A 196 -6.11 15.35 18.95
CA ASN A 196 -5.53 16.60 19.48
C ASN A 196 -4.05 16.46 19.85
N SER A 197 -3.52 15.23 19.89
CA SER A 197 -2.11 14.94 20.17
C SER A 197 -1.74 13.52 19.74
N TYR A 198 -0.44 13.24 19.62
CA TYR A 198 0.07 11.89 19.46
C TYR A 198 -0.28 11.00 20.66
N GLN A 199 -0.34 11.56 21.87
CA GLN A 199 -0.79 10.85 23.05
C GLN A 199 -2.24 10.34 22.92
N GLU A 200 -3.14 11.15 22.37
CA GLU A 200 -4.53 10.75 22.13
C GLU A 200 -4.61 9.63 21.08
N TYR A 201 -3.91 9.80 19.95
CA TYR A 201 -3.80 8.76 18.92
C TYR A 201 -3.26 7.45 19.49
N ARG A 202 -2.19 7.50 20.30
CA ARG A 202 -1.62 6.31 20.94
C ARG A 202 -2.61 5.67 21.91
N SER A 203 -3.33 6.46 22.70
CA SER A 203 -4.33 5.95 23.65
C SER A 203 -5.48 5.22 22.95
N TYR A 204 -5.87 5.68 21.75
CA TYR A 204 -6.81 4.96 20.89
C TYR A 204 -6.26 3.60 20.45
N VAL A 205 -5.01 3.55 19.96
CA VAL A 205 -4.34 2.30 19.58
C VAL A 205 -4.23 1.34 20.76
N ASP A 206 -3.74 1.82 21.91
CA ASP A 206 -3.55 1.05 23.13
C ASP A 206 -4.87 0.47 23.65
N THR A 207 -5.97 1.21 23.50
CA THR A 207 -7.31 0.73 23.85
C THR A 207 -7.71 -0.45 22.97
N LEU A 208 -7.52 -0.36 21.65
CA LEU A 208 -7.84 -1.44 20.72
C LEU A 208 -7.02 -2.71 20.97
N VAL A 209 -5.75 -2.54 21.33
CA VAL A 209 -4.86 -3.67 21.70
C VAL A 209 -5.32 -4.29 23.01
N ARG A 210 -5.56 -3.48 24.05
CA ARG A 210 -5.99 -3.95 25.38
C ARG A 210 -7.32 -4.69 25.34
N THR A 211 -8.24 -4.31 24.45
CA THR A 211 -9.53 -4.98 24.27
C THR A 211 -9.48 -6.18 23.32
N ASN A 212 -8.29 -6.58 22.85
CA ASN A 212 -8.09 -7.64 21.84
C ASN A 212 -8.85 -7.37 20.53
N SER A 213 -9.15 -6.11 20.21
CA SER A 213 -9.77 -5.74 18.94
C SER A 213 -8.78 -5.81 17.79
N ILE A 214 -7.48 -5.59 18.08
CA ILE A 214 -6.36 -5.78 17.18
C ILE A 214 -5.15 -6.32 17.95
N PRO A 215 -4.26 -7.12 17.34
CA PRO A 215 -3.01 -7.55 17.97
C PRO A 215 -2.02 -6.41 18.22
N ASP A 216 -1.96 -5.44 17.30
CA ASP A 216 -1.02 -4.32 17.33
C ASP A 216 -1.44 -3.22 16.32
N ALA A 217 -0.70 -2.11 16.32
CA ALA A 217 -0.95 -0.92 15.49
C ALA A 217 -0.90 -1.18 13.96
N SER A 218 -0.30 -2.28 13.49
CA SER A 218 -0.27 -2.63 12.05
C SER A 218 -1.64 -2.95 11.46
N ARG A 219 -2.68 -3.08 12.30
CA ARG A 219 -4.07 -3.33 11.91
C ARG A 219 -4.94 -2.08 11.81
N ILE A 220 -4.31 -0.91 11.76
CA ILE A 220 -4.94 0.35 11.39
C ILE A 220 -4.64 0.61 9.92
N PHE A 221 -5.69 0.76 9.12
CA PHE A 221 -5.64 0.88 7.67
C PHE A 221 -6.05 2.27 7.19
N TYR A 222 -5.80 3.29 8.00
CA TYR A 222 -6.09 4.68 7.63
C TYR A 222 -5.36 5.09 6.35
N ASP A 223 -5.99 5.97 5.59
CA ASP A 223 -5.48 6.55 4.35
C ASP A 223 -4.22 7.40 4.56
N ILE A 224 -4.01 7.86 5.80
CA ILE A 224 -2.80 8.50 6.29
C ILE A 224 -2.63 8.23 7.79
N LEU A 225 -1.40 7.97 8.24
CA LEU A 225 -1.09 7.78 9.66
C LEU A 225 0.41 7.90 9.98
N PRO A 226 0.79 8.29 11.21
CA PRO A 226 2.16 8.09 11.70
C PRO A 226 2.50 6.60 11.67
N HIS A 227 3.61 6.24 11.02
CA HIS A 227 4.01 4.86 10.91
C HIS A 227 4.44 4.31 12.28
N HIS A 228 3.85 3.18 12.70
CA HIS A 228 4.05 2.62 14.05
C HIS A 228 5.50 2.25 14.39
N ARG A 229 6.34 1.92 13.40
CA ARG A 229 7.76 1.57 13.59
C ARG A 229 8.76 2.61 13.07
N PHE A 230 8.38 3.35 12.03
CA PHE A 230 9.28 4.25 11.32
C PHE A 230 8.91 5.69 11.65
N PRO A 231 9.87 6.61 11.73
CA PRO A 231 9.60 8.02 12.02
C PRO A 231 9.10 8.75 10.76
N THR A 232 8.03 8.21 10.16
CA THR A 232 7.45 8.70 8.91
C THR A 232 5.94 8.87 9.05
N LEU A 233 5.39 9.79 8.29
CA LEU A 233 3.97 9.87 7.98
C LEU A 233 3.74 9.05 6.69
N VAL A 234 2.88 8.03 6.74
CA VAL A 234 2.59 7.19 5.58
C VAL A 234 1.24 7.54 4.97
N ILE A 235 1.22 7.80 3.66
CA ILE A 235 0.06 8.09 2.84
C ILE A 235 -0.27 6.83 2.03
N ARG A 236 -1.51 6.36 2.11
CA ARG A 236 -1.96 5.03 1.60
C ARG A 236 -3.22 5.09 0.73
N ILE A 237 -3.76 6.29 0.52
CA ILE A 237 -5.01 6.48 -0.22
C ILE A 237 -4.87 6.08 -1.71
N CYS A 238 -3.69 6.22 -2.28
CA CYS A 238 -3.42 6.05 -3.70
C CYS A 238 -3.69 4.62 -4.19
N ASP A 239 -4.31 4.49 -5.36
CA ASP A 239 -4.24 3.25 -6.13
C ASP A 239 -2.81 3.08 -6.66
N MET A 240 -2.43 1.83 -6.95
CA MET A 240 -1.18 1.55 -7.67
C MET A 240 -1.21 2.18 -9.07
N LEU A 241 -0.17 2.93 -9.46
CA LEU A 241 -0.13 3.66 -10.73
C LEU A 241 0.64 2.93 -11.84
N PRO A 242 0.09 2.80 -13.07
CA PRO A 242 0.77 2.13 -14.16
C PRO A 242 2.12 2.75 -14.52
N ASP A 243 2.21 4.08 -14.56
CA ASP A 243 3.42 4.81 -14.94
C ASP A 243 4.23 5.23 -13.69
N TYR A 244 5.54 4.97 -13.71
CA TYR A 244 6.43 5.37 -12.63
C TYR A 244 6.56 6.90 -12.55
N ARG A 245 6.39 7.62 -13.67
CA ARG A 245 6.42 9.09 -13.70
C ARG A 245 5.24 9.69 -12.96
N GLU A 246 4.06 9.06 -13.06
CA GLU A 246 2.88 9.45 -12.29
C GLU A 246 3.10 9.18 -10.79
N THR A 247 3.73 8.04 -10.45
CA THR A 247 4.14 7.73 -9.06
C THR A 247 5.07 8.81 -8.51
N LEU A 248 6.09 9.22 -9.26
CA LEU A 248 7.00 10.28 -8.84
C LEU A 248 6.30 11.64 -8.74
N ALA A 249 5.39 11.97 -9.67
CA ALA A 249 4.64 13.21 -9.63
C ALA A 249 3.73 13.30 -8.40
N VAL A 250 3.02 12.22 -8.08
CA VAL A 250 2.17 12.12 -6.88
C VAL A 250 3.02 12.16 -5.61
N THR A 251 4.18 11.48 -5.60
CA THR A 251 5.14 11.54 -4.49
C THR A 251 5.66 12.95 -4.26
N ALA A 252 6.04 13.66 -5.33
CA ALA A 252 6.49 15.04 -5.28
C ALA A 252 5.42 15.97 -4.71
N LEU A 253 4.17 15.81 -5.16
CA LEU A 253 3.05 16.57 -4.67
C LEU A 253 2.83 16.33 -3.17
N ILE A 254 2.86 15.08 -2.72
CA ILE A 254 2.71 14.73 -1.31
C ILE A 254 3.85 15.33 -0.48
N GLN A 255 5.10 15.16 -0.91
CA GLN A 255 6.27 15.72 -0.23
C GLN A 255 6.14 17.24 -0.10
N ALA A 256 5.74 17.94 -1.18
CA ALA A 256 5.56 19.40 -1.17
C ALA A 256 4.40 19.85 -0.27
N ILE A 257 3.30 19.11 -0.24
CA ILE A 257 2.17 19.37 0.68
C ILE A 257 2.63 19.25 2.13
N VAL A 258 3.38 18.19 2.47
CA VAL A 258 3.91 18.01 3.83
C VAL A 258 4.90 19.13 4.16
N ALA A 259 5.84 19.44 3.27
CA ALA A 259 6.80 20.54 3.44
C ALA A 259 6.08 21.87 3.73
N TRP A 260 5.06 22.19 2.94
CA TRP A 260 4.26 23.41 3.15
C TRP A 260 3.54 23.43 4.50
N MET A 261 3.04 22.29 4.98
CA MET A 261 2.35 22.21 6.28
C MET A 261 3.29 22.33 7.48
N VAL A 262 4.56 21.93 7.35
CA VAL A 262 5.54 21.98 8.45
C VAL A 262 6.33 23.28 8.49
N ASP A 263 6.30 24.07 7.41
CA ASP A 263 6.90 25.41 7.33
C ASP A 263 5.97 26.52 7.86
N LEU A 264 4.69 26.22 8.13
CA LEU A 264 3.69 27.13 8.72
C LEU A 264 3.75 27.14 10.25
#